data_AF-A0A0M2SUG5-F1
#
_entry.id   AF-A0A0M2SUG5-F1
#
_cell.length_a   1.000
_cell.length_b   1.000
_cell.length_c   1.000
_cell.angle_alpha   90.00
_cell.angle_beta   90.00
_cell.angle_gamma   90.00
#
_symmetry.space_group_name_H-M   'P 1'
#
loop_
_entity.id
_entity.type
_entity.pdbx_description
1 polymer ?
#
loop_
_entity_poly.entity_id
_entity_poly.type
_entity_poly.pdbx_seq_one_letter_code
_entity_poly.pdbx_strand_id
1 'polypeptide(L)'
;MTKKIVIAVFCTGFVLVISFFALRPTEPAGTIIPDLSLEERVCERVTAQFGDCKRILLYDSYSKLVFAESSSGIIPVLTNKEFTDFKKFISPMMDFQEFKEERVERGPVDWRADNQVEGDFSVLYGFAEDEAKTIVLTSEGHVQPNRFFVRDNLWVWYAVLKKDEVEMPVKVTVYDGNGKMIYGE
;
A
#
# COMPACT_ATOMS: atom_id res chain seq x y z
N MET A 1 -46.96 43.91 35.32
CA MET A 1 -45.49 43.72 35.38
C MET A 1 -44.86 44.43 34.20
N THR A 2 -43.93 45.33 34.48
CA THR A 2 -43.43 46.39 33.60
C THR A 2 -42.58 45.82 32.47
N LYS A 3 -42.85 46.24 31.23
CA LYS A 3 -42.14 45.89 29.97
C LYS A 3 -40.60 45.93 30.08
N LYS A 4 -40.08 46.75 31.00
CA LYS A 4 -38.65 46.90 31.33
C LYS A 4 -38.02 45.65 31.98
N ILE A 5 -38.79 44.88 32.75
CA ILE A 5 -38.32 43.66 33.45
C ILE A 5 -38.12 42.52 32.45
N VAL A 6 -39.02 42.38 31.47
CA VAL A 6 -38.93 41.34 30.43
C VAL A 6 -37.71 41.55 29.53
N ILE A 7 -37.42 42.81 29.18
CA ILE A 7 -36.25 43.16 28.36
C ILE A 7 -34.95 42.89 29.13
N ALA A 8 -34.91 43.23 30.42
CA ALA A 8 -33.74 42.97 31.25
C ALA A 8 -33.44 41.46 31.34
N VAL A 9 -34.44 40.62 31.58
CA VAL A 9 -34.26 39.15 31.66
C VAL A 9 -33.77 38.56 30.35
N PHE A 10 -34.28 39.05 29.21
CA PHE A 10 -33.82 38.61 27.89
C PHE A 10 -32.36 39.01 27.62
N CYS A 11 -31.95 40.23 27.96
CA CYS A 11 -30.57 40.67 27.79
C CYS A 11 -29.59 39.87 28.66
N THR A 12 -29.93 39.61 29.93
CA THR A 12 -29.05 38.84 30.81
C THR A 12 -28.93 37.38 30.36
N GLY A 13 -30.03 36.77 29.91
CA GLY A 13 -30.02 35.41 29.34
C GLY A 13 -29.16 35.32 28.08
N PHE A 14 -29.24 36.30 27.20
CA PHE A 14 -28.46 36.32 25.96
C PHE A 14 -26.96 36.48 26.21
N VAL A 15 -26.57 37.32 27.18
CA VAL A 15 -25.16 37.50 27.57
C VAL A 15 -24.60 36.23 28.20
N LEU A 16 -25.39 35.52 29.02
CA LEU A 16 -24.98 34.23 29.62
C LEU A 16 -24.76 33.13 28.57
N VAL A 17 -25.62 33.07 27.55
CA VAL A 17 -25.46 32.10 26.45
C VAL A 17 -24.19 32.39 25.64
N ILE A 18 -23.96 33.65 25.26
CA ILE A 18 -22.74 34.03 24.51
C ILE A 18 -21.48 33.74 25.31
N SER A 19 -21.47 34.07 26.61
CA SER A 19 -20.32 33.79 27.46
C SER A 19 -20.11 32.29 27.65
N PHE A 20 -21.17 31.47 27.72
CA PHE A 20 -21.04 30.01 27.74
C PHE A 20 -20.43 29.45 26.44
N PHE A 21 -20.71 30.05 25.28
CA PHE A 21 -20.10 29.64 24.01
C PHE A 21 -18.66 30.16 23.84
N ALA A 22 -18.37 31.38 24.33
CA ALA A 22 -17.04 31.99 24.22
C ALA A 22 -16.03 31.42 25.24
N LEU A 23 -16.51 30.91 26.39
CA LEU A 23 -15.67 30.30 27.43
C LEU A 23 -15.59 28.78 27.33
N ARG A 24 -16.21 28.15 26.33
CA ARG A 24 -15.96 26.73 26.05
C ARG A 24 -14.48 26.60 25.70
N PRO A 25 -13.69 25.86 26.49
CA PRO A 25 -12.34 25.50 26.08
C PRO A 25 -12.50 24.80 24.73
N THR A 26 -11.93 25.38 23.68
CA THR A 26 -11.70 24.63 22.46
C THR A 26 -10.67 23.60 22.88
N GLU A 27 -11.10 22.37 23.14
CA GLU A 27 -10.15 21.28 23.35
C GLU A 27 -9.17 21.36 22.17
N PRO A 28 -7.86 21.47 22.43
CA PRO A 28 -6.91 21.44 21.33
C PRO A 28 -7.22 20.15 20.60
N ALA A 29 -7.51 20.24 19.30
CA ALA A 29 -7.76 19.07 18.47
C ALA A 29 -6.57 18.14 18.71
N GLY A 30 -6.81 17.11 19.52
CA GLY A 30 -5.75 16.26 20.02
C GLY A 30 -5.12 15.63 18.80
N THR A 31 -3.88 16.00 18.50
CA THR A 31 -3.10 15.29 17.51
C THR A 31 -2.93 13.90 18.09
N ILE A 32 -3.79 12.95 17.67
CA ILE A 32 -3.64 11.54 18.00
C ILE A 32 -2.39 11.11 17.25
N ILE A 33 -1.23 11.27 17.87
CA ILE A 33 0.01 10.67 17.39
C ILE A 33 -0.17 9.18 17.67
N PRO A 34 -0.16 8.33 16.64
CA PRO A 34 -0.25 6.90 16.86
C PRO A 34 0.93 6.44 17.72
N ASP A 35 0.66 5.72 18.81
CA ASP A 35 1.71 5.25 19.74
C ASP A 35 2.72 4.30 19.07
N LEU A 36 2.31 3.63 18.00
CA LEU A 36 3.14 2.71 17.22
C LEU A 36 3.68 3.38 15.93
N SER A 37 4.81 2.91 15.45
CA SER A 37 5.27 3.22 14.09
C SER A 37 4.39 2.54 13.03
N LEU A 38 4.45 3.01 11.77
CA LEU A 38 3.80 2.32 10.66
C LEU A 38 4.36 0.89 10.50
N GLU A 39 5.67 0.73 10.68
CA GLU A 39 6.35 -0.56 10.63
C GLU A 39 5.73 -1.58 11.58
N GLU A 40 5.59 -1.21 12.85
CA GLU A 40 4.99 -2.05 13.88
C GLU A 40 3.54 -2.39 13.55
N ARG A 41 2.74 -1.39 13.13
CA ARG A 41 1.34 -1.63 12.73
C ARG A 41 1.23 -2.62 11.58
N VAL A 42 2.04 -2.47 10.54
CA VAL A 42 2.04 -3.39 9.39
C VAL A 42 2.47 -4.77 9.85
N CYS A 43 3.54 -4.89 10.63
CA CYS A 43 4.02 -6.18 11.10
C CYS A 43 3.05 -6.88 12.06
N GLU A 44 2.33 -6.15 12.92
CA GLU A 44 1.28 -6.72 13.77
C GLU A 44 0.18 -7.35 12.91
N ARG A 45 -0.27 -6.64 11.86
CA ARG A 45 -1.29 -7.16 10.94
C ARG A 45 -0.80 -8.37 10.16
N VAL A 46 0.43 -8.32 9.64
CA VAL A 46 1.04 -9.42 8.91
C VAL A 46 1.20 -10.65 9.81
N THR A 47 1.72 -10.47 11.02
CA THR A 47 1.88 -11.56 12.00
C THR A 47 0.54 -12.19 12.36
N ALA A 48 -0.50 -11.38 12.57
CA ALA A 48 -1.83 -11.87 12.92
C ALA A 48 -2.46 -12.74 11.81
N GLN A 49 -2.18 -12.47 10.53
CA GLN A 49 -2.76 -13.20 9.41
C GLN A 49 -1.86 -14.33 8.86
N PHE A 50 -0.55 -14.12 8.85
CA PHE A 50 0.42 -15.01 8.18
C PHE A 50 1.37 -15.72 9.15
N GLY A 51 1.23 -15.48 10.46
CA GLY A 51 1.97 -16.15 11.53
C GLY A 51 3.26 -15.45 11.96
N ASP A 52 3.93 -14.73 11.06
CA ASP A 52 5.14 -13.97 11.36
C ASP A 52 5.32 -12.74 10.45
N CYS A 53 6.07 -11.75 10.94
CA CYS A 53 6.62 -10.65 10.15
C CYS A 53 8.12 -10.57 10.40
N LYS A 54 8.93 -10.90 9.40
CA LYS A 54 10.39 -10.89 9.51
C LYS A 54 10.95 -9.48 9.47
N ARG A 55 10.46 -8.68 8.52
CA ARG A 55 10.88 -7.30 8.28
C ARG A 55 9.99 -6.63 7.24
N ILE A 56 10.10 -5.31 7.17
CA ILE A 56 9.63 -4.56 6.01
C ILE A 56 10.77 -4.43 4.99
N LEU A 57 10.47 -4.72 3.73
CA LEU A 57 11.43 -4.72 2.62
C LEU A 57 11.49 -3.38 1.89
N LEU A 58 10.32 -2.76 1.69
CA LEU A 58 10.20 -1.51 0.96
C LEU A 58 9.00 -0.71 1.45
N TYR A 59 9.20 0.61 1.52
CA TYR A 59 8.16 1.62 1.66
C TYR A 59 8.12 2.47 0.38
N ASP A 60 7.04 2.37 -0.39
CA ASP A 60 6.76 3.23 -1.54
C ASP A 60 5.64 4.19 -1.17
N SER A 61 6.01 5.37 -0.67
CA SER A 61 5.06 6.39 -0.24
C SER A 61 4.28 7.03 -1.40
N TYR A 62 4.83 7.02 -2.62
CA TYR A 62 4.15 7.53 -3.80
C TYR A 62 2.96 6.63 -4.16
N SER A 63 3.20 5.33 -4.15
CA SER A 63 2.19 4.30 -4.43
C SER A 63 1.37 3.89 -3.20
N LYS A 64 1.76 4.36 -2.01
CA LYS A 64 1.21 3.98 -0.69
C LYS A 64 1.33 2.48 -0.42
N LEU A 65 2.36 1.85 -0.97
CA LEU A 65 2.61 0.43 -0.84
C LEU A 65 3.71 0.15 0.19
N VAL A 66 3.52 -0.93 0.94
CA VAL A 66 4.53 -1.51 1.81
C VAL A 66 4.68 -2.97 1.42
N PHE A 67 5.91 -3.45 1.30
CA PHE A 67 6.18 -4.87 1.08
C PHE A 67 6.74 -5.46 2.38
N ALA A 68 5.96 -6.31 3.02
CA ALA A 68 6.38 -7.01 4.23
C ALA A 68 6.83 -8.43 3.89
N GLU A 69 7.83 -8.92 4.61
CA GLU A 69 8.31 -10.29 4.48
C GLU A 69 7.81 -11.16 5.63
N SER A 70 7.25 -12.32 5.32
CA SER A 70 6.96 -13.41 6.28
C SER A 70 7.83 -14.63 5.97
N SER A 71 7.64 -15.72 6.72
CA SER A 71 8.26 -17.00 6.41
C SER A 71 7.73 -17.64 5.13
N SER A 72 6.48 -17.39 4.78
CA SER A 72 5.84 -17.98 3.60
C SER A 72 6.11 -17.18 2.33
N GLY A 73 6.35 -15.88 2.42
CA GLY A 73 6.41 -15.06 1.22
C GLY A 73 6.58 -13.56 1.46
N ILE A 74 6.28 -12.80 0.42
CA ILE A 74 6.23 -11.34 0.46
C ILE A 74 4.79 -10.89 0.28
N ILE A 75 4.34 -10.06 1.22
CA ILE A 75 2.98 -9.55 1.30
C ILE A 75 2.98 -8.07 0.92
N PRO A 76 2.38 -7.69 -0.23
CA PRO A 76 2.12 -6.31 -0.53
C PRO A 76 0.95 -5.80 0.32
N VAL A 77 1.13 -4.61 0.88
CA VAL A 77 0.21 -3.97 1.81
C VAL A 77 -0.08 -2.57 1.30
N LEU A 78 -1.37 -2.23 1.25
CA LEU A 78 -1.81 -0.88 0.99
C LEU A 78 -1.92 -0.10 2.30
N THR A 79 -1.45 1.14 2.27
CA THR A 79 -1.53 2.10 3.39
C THR A 79 -2.46 3.27 3.06
N ASN A 80 -2.78 4.09 4.05
CA ASN A 80 -3.51 5.33 3.84
C ASN A 80 -2.66 6.40 3.11
N LYS A 81 -3.30 7.51 2.72
CA LYS A 81 -2.65 8.60 1.96
C LYS A 81 -1.50 9.26 2.72
N GLU A 82 -1.62 9.31 4.04
CA GLU A 82 -0.64 9.92 4.93
C GLU A 82 0.52 8.96 5.26
N PHE A 83 0.44 7.70 4.82
CA PHE A 83 1.44 6.66 5.09
C PHE A 83 1.66 6.47 6.61
N THR A 84 0.57 6.51 7.36
CA THR A 84 0.57 6.37 8.81
C THR A 84 -0.12 5.11 9.28
N ASP A 85 -1.01 4.51 8.47
CA ASP A 85 -1.81 3.37 8.87
C ASP A 85 -1.95 2.29 7.79
N PHE A 86 -2.14 1.06 8.25
CA PHE A 86 -2.49 -0.10 7.43
C PHE A 86 -3.91 0.06 6.90
N LYS A 87 -4.11 -0.23 5.61
CA LYS A 87 -5.44 -0.22 5.01
C LYS A 87 -5.94 -1.63 4.69
N LYS A 88 -5.20 -2.37 3.87
CA LYS A 88 -5.51 -3.75 3.51
C LYS A 88 -4.31 -4.49 2.95
N PHE A 89 -4.40 -5.82 2.94
CA PHE A 89 -3.52 -6.66 2.13
C PHE A 89 -3.90 -6.60 0.66
N ILE A 90 -2.90 -6.72 -0.21
CA ILE A 90 -3.07 -6.92 -1.64
C ILE A 90 -2.86 -8.42 -1.90
N SER A 91 -3.84 -9.04 -2.54
CA SER A 91 -3.91 -10.49 -2.70
C SER A 91 -3.83 -10.89 -4.17
N PRO A 92 -3.17 -12.03 -4.51
CA PRO A 92 -2.55 -12.98 -3.58
C PRO A 92 -1.14 -12.58 -3.12
N MET A 93 -0.66 -13.08 -1.97
CA MET A 93 0.75 -12.87 -1.57
C MET A 93 1.71 -13.54 -2.56
N MET A 94 2.96 -13.10 -2.60
CA MET A 94 4.01 -13.78 -3.38
C MET A 94 4.62 -14.91 -2.55
N ASP A 95 4.28 -16.16 -2.87
CA ASP A 95 4.67 -17.34 -2.10
C ASP A 95 6.06 -17.84 -2.50
N PHE A 96 6.94 -18.06 -1.51
CA PHE A 96 8.30 -18.52 -1.76
C PHE A 96 8.38 -19.98 -2.18
N GLN A 97 7.45 -20.82 -1.74
CA GLN A 97 7.39 -22.23 -2.11
C GLN A 97 6.95 -22.36 -3.57
N GLU A 98 5.84 -21.70 -3.95
CA GLU A 98 5.36 -21.64 -5.33
C GLU A 98 6.47 -21.18 -6.28
N PHE A 99 7.15 -20.07 -5.93
CA PHE A 99 8.25 -19.54 -6.73
C PHE A 99 9.40 -20.53 -6.95
N LYS A 100 9.71 -21.34 -5.93
CA LYS A 100 10.82 -22.31 -5.96
C LYS A 100 10.45 -23.58 -6.72
N GLU A 101 9.24 -24.07 -6.55
CA GLU A 101 8.79 -25.35 -7.12
C GLU A 101 8.45 -25.22 -8.61
N GLU A 102 7.90 -24.08 -9.03
CA GLU A 102 7.36 -23.89 -10.38
C GLU A 102 8.35 -23.27 -11.38
N ARG A 103 9.65 -23.23 -11.06
CA ARG A 103 10.67 -22.52 -11.88
C ARG A 103 10.64 -22.88 -13.38
N VAL A 104 10.34 -24.13 -13.74
CA VAL A 104 10.30 -24.57 -15.14
C VAL A 104 9.04 -24.05 -15.85
N GLU A 105 7.89 -24.06 -15.18
CA GLU A 105 6.59 -23.68 -15.77
C GLU A 105 6.39 -22.16 -15.76
N ARG A 106 6.83 -21.50 -14.67
CA ARG A 106 6.79 -20.05 -14.45
C ARG A 106 7.69 -19.27 -15.40
N GLY A 107 8.76 -19.89 -15.88
CA GLY A 107 9.79 -19.19 -16.65
C GLY A 107 10.57 -18.16 -15.80
N PRO A 108 11.15 -17.12 -16.41
CA PRO A 108 12.04 -16.20 -15.69
C PRO A 108 11.32 -15.30 -14.69
N VAL A 109 9.99 -15.11 -14.85
CA VAL A 109 9.23 -14.16 -14.03
C VAL A 109 7.87 -14.72 -13.63
N ASP A 110 7.55 -14.55 -12.34
CA ASP A 110 6.26 -14.85 -11.75
C ASP A 110 5.44 -13.56 -11.65
N TRP A 111 4.15 -13.56 -11.99
CA TRP A 111 3.33 -12.34 -11.95
C TRP A 111 1.97 -12.59 -11.31
N ARG A 112 1.59 -11.64 -10.46
CA ARG A 112 0.27 -11.52 -9.84
C ARG A 112 -0.29 -10.13 -10.14
N ALA A 113 -1.60 -10.04 -10.26
CA ALA A 113 -2.33 -8.80 -10.44
C ALA A 113 -3.45 -8.71 -9.40
N ASP A 114 -3.58 -7.54 -8.77
CA ASP A 114 -4.78 -7.18 -8.01
C ASP A 114 -5.39 -5.95 -8.67
N ASN A 115 -6.65 -6.08 -9.08
CA ASN A 115 -7.37 -5.05 -9.81
C ASN A 115 -8.18 -4.19 -8.86
N GLN A 116 -8.29 -2.88 -9.15
CA GLN A 116 -9.06 -1.94 -8.33
C GLN A 116 -8.66 -1.97 -6.84
N VAL A 117 -7.35 -1.92 -6.57
CA VAL A 117 -6.80 -1.97 -5.22
C VAL A 117 -7.32 -0.79 -4.39
N GLU A 118 -7.38 0.42 -4.94
CA GLU A 118 -8.10 1.55 -4.35
C GLU A 118 -8.51 2.58 -5.40
N GLY A 119 -9.80 2.64 -5.70
CA GLY A 119 -10.28 3.48 -6.80
C GLY A 119 -9.72 2.96 -8.13
N ASP A 120 -9.16 3.87 -8.92
CA ASP A 120 -8.84 3.65 -10.33
C ASP A 120 -7.41 3.10 -10.56
N PHE A 121 -6.85 2.31 -9.63
CA PHE A 121 -5.54 1.70 -9.87
C PHE A 121 -5.45 0.21 -9.52
N SER A 122 -4.76 -0.51 -10.38
CA SER A 122 -4.37 -1.91 -10.23
C SER A 122 -2.89 -2.00 -9.87
N VAL A 123 -2.51 -3.08 -9.20
CA VAL A 123 -1.12 -3.34 -8.84
C VAL A 123 -0.70 -4.67 -9.46
N LEU A 124 0.41 -4.62 -10.21
CA LEU A 124 1.12 -5.79 -10.69
C LEU A 124 2.36 -6.00 -9.84
N TYR A 125 2.65 -7.24 -9.48
CA TYR A 125 3.83 -7.57 -8.70
C TYR A 125 4.25 -9.02 -8.92
N GLY A 126 5.52 -9.30 -8.70
CA GLY A 126 6.10 -10.55 -9.14
C GLY A 126 7.52 -10.77 -8.66
N PHE A 127 7.98 -12.00 -8.83
CA PHE A 127 9.36 -12.39 -8.56
C PHE A 127 10.12 -12.67 -9.84
N ALA A 128 11.38 -12.26 -9.87
CA ALA A 128 12.32 -12.70 -10.89
C ALA A 128 13.67 -13.04 -10.26
N GLU A 129 14.37 -13.99 -10.88
CA GLU A 129 15.77 -14.24 -10.56
C GLU A 129 16.67 -13.19 -11.21
N ASP A 130 17.93 -13.13 -10.78
CA ASP A 130 18.89 -12.11 -11.18
C ASP A 130 19.24 -12.09 -12.68
N GLU A 131 18.89 -13.14 -13.44
CA GLU A 131 19.00 -13.13 -14.90
C GLU A 131 18.14 -12.04 -15.56
N ALA A 132 16.98 -11.73 -14.96
CA ALA A 132 16.10 -10.67 -15.41
C ALA A 132 16.63 -9.31 -14.93
N LYS A 133 17.26 -8.56 -15.85
CA LYS A 133 17.79 -7.22 -15.54
C LYS A 133 16.82 -6.11 -15.87
N THR A 134 16.02 -6.29 -16.92
CA THR A 134 14.92 -5.39 -17.29
C THR A 134 13.69 -6.20 -17.62
N ILE A 135 12.53 -5.75 -17.15
CA ILE A 135 11.25 -6.30 -17.55
C ILE A 135 10.40 -5.15 -18.09
N VAL A 136 9.66 -5.42 -19.17
CA VAL A 136 8.73 -4.48 -19.79
C VAL A 136 7.36 -5.15 -19.85
N LEU A 137 6.35 -4.52 -19.29
CA LEU A 137 4.96 -4.94 -19.35
C LEU A 137 4.37 -4.52 -20.70
N THR A 138 4.46 -5.39 -21.71
CA THR A 138 4.07 -5.07 -23.10
C THR A 138 2.55 -4.95 -23.27
N SER A 139 1.79 -5.75 -22.52
CA SER A 139 0.32 -5.64 -22.41
C SER A 139 -0.15 -4.33 -21.77
N GLU A 140 0.74 -3.62 -21.06
CA GLU A 140 0.40 -2.45 -20.26
C GLU A 140 1.09 -1.18 -20.78
N GLY A 141 1.18 -1.02 -22.10
CA GLY A 141 1.74 0.18 -22.73
C GLY A 141 3.26 0.30 -22.60
N HIS A 142 3.96 -0.83 -22.54
CA HIS A 142 5.42 -0.91 -22.39
C HIS A 142 5.94 -0.28 -21.09
N VAL A 143 5.19 -0.43 -19.99
CA VAL A 143 5.59 0.07 -18.68
C VAL A 143 6.76 -0.76 -18.14
N GLN A 144 7.78 -0.08 -17.64
CA GLN A 144 8.87 -0.71 -16.89
C GLN A 144 8.51 -0.72 -15.39
N PRO A 145 8.42 -1.89 -14.74
CA PRO A 145 8.11 -1.97 -13.31
C PRO A 145 9.30 -1.51 -12.46
N ASN A 146 8.99 -1.04 -11.25
CA ASN A 146 9.96 -0.85 -10.18
C ASN A 146 10.47 -2.20 -9.68
N ARG A 147 11.65 -2.20 -9.06
CA ARG A 147 12.21 -3.42 -8.46
C ARG A 147 13.02 -3.15 -7.20
N PHE A 148 13.11 -4.15 -6.35
CA PHE A 148 14.03 -4.15 -5.21
C PHE A 148 14.57 -5.57 -4.94
N PHE A 149 15.77 -5.62 -4.39
CA PHE A 149 16.47 -6.87 -4.07
C PHE A 149 16.00 -7.43 -2.73
N VAL A 150 15.84 -8.76 -2.63
CA VAL A 150 15.40 -9.43 -1.40
C VAL A 150 16.56 -10.22 -0.75
N ARG A 151 17.05 -11.27 -1.43
CA ARG A 151 18.18 -12.16 -1.06
C ARG A 151 18.44 -13.16 -2.19
N ASP A 152 19.56 -13.88 -2.18
CA ASP A 152 19.79 -15.10 -3.00
C ASP A 152 19.36 -14.97 -4.47
N ASN A 153 19.70 -13.86 -5.11
CA ASN A 153 19.34 -13.53 -6.50
C ASN A 153 17.83 -13.29 -6.75
N LEU A 154 17.01 -13.21 -5.72
CA LEU A 154 15.59 -12.90 -5.78
C LEU A 154 15.35 -11.40 -5.81
N TRP A 155 14.62 -10.97 -6.83
CA TRP A 155 14.13 -9.61 -7.00
C TRP A 155 12.61 -9.60 -6.97
N VAL A 156 12.03 -8.62 -6.28
CA VAL A 156 10.62 -8.28 -6.44
C VAL A 156 10.52 -7.21 -7.52
N TRP A 157 9.57 -7.39 -8.42
CA TRP A 157 9.17 -6.40 -9.41
C TRP A 157 7.73 -5.98 -9.15
N TYR A 158 7.41 -4.71 -9.32
CA TYR A 158 6.04 -4.22 -9.14
C TYR A 158 5.74 -2.96 -9.96
N ALA A 159 4.48 -2.78 -10.33
CA ALA A 159 3.97 -1.61 -11.03
C ALA A 159 2.59 -1.23 -10.49
N VAL A 160 2.34 0.07 -10.35
CA VAL A 160 1.01 0.60 -10.05
C VAL A 160 0.49 1.29 -11.30
N LEU A 161 -0.65 0.83 -11.79
CA LEU A 161 -1.23 1.27 -13.06
C LEU A 161 -2.54 2.00 -12.80
N LYS A 162 -2.68 3.23 -13.31
CA LYS A 162 -3.91 4.02 -13.17
C LYS A 162 -4.97 3.55 -14.18
N LYS A 163 -5.53 2.38 -13.92
CA LYS A 163 -6.59 1.73 -14.67
C LYS A 163 -7.31 0.74 -13.76
N ASP A 164 -8.53 0.38 -14.16
CA ASP A 164 -9.40 -0.49 -13.38
C ASP A 164 -8.96 -1.95 -13.45
N GLU A 165 -8.58 -2.44 -14.64
CA GLU A 165 -8.32 -3.85 -14.88
C GLU A 165 -7.14 -4.06 -15.82
N VAL A 166 -6.14 -4.80 -15.36
CA VAL A 166 -4.97 -5.23 -16.13
C VAL A 166 -5.36 -6.24 -17.21
N GLU A 167 -4.73 -6.18 -18.38
CA GLU A 167 -4.91 -7.18 -19.44
C GLU A 167 -4.28 -8.52 -19.02
N MET A 168 -5.10 -9.58 -18.95
CA MET A 168 -4.67 -10.92 -18.56
C MET A 168 -4.65 -11.88 -19.76
N PRO A 169 -3.64 -12.76 -19.89
CA PRO A 169 -2.45 -12.84 -19.04
C PRO A 169 -1.51 -11.65 -19.28
N VAL A 170 -0.81 -11.23 -18.24
CA VAL A 170 0.17 -10.13 -18.32
C VAL A 170 1.28 -10.53 -19.29
N LYS A 171 1.36 -9.85 -20.43
CA LYS A 171 2.44 -10.03 -21.39
C LYS A 171 3.64 -9.20 -20.97
N VAL A 172 4.81 -9.84 -20.93
CA VAL A 172 6.07 -9.21 -20.54
C VAL A 172 7.20 -9.57 -21.49
N THR A 173 8.15 -8.66 -21.66
CA THR A 173 9.44 -8.91 -22.30
C THR A 173 10.55 -8.74 -21.28
N VAL A 174 11.47 -9.70 -21.21
CA VAL A 174 12.55 -9.75 -20.22
C VAL A 174 13.89 -9.67 -20.93
N TYR A 175 14.78 -8.83 -20.42
CA TYR A 175 16.13 -8.63 -20.95
C TYR A 175 17.19 -8.91 -19.90
N ASP A 176 18.30 -9.48 -20.35
CA ASP A 176 19.50 -9.72 -19.53
C ASP A 176 20.35 -8.44 -19.35
N GLY A 177 21.49 -8.58 -18.69
CA GLY A 177 22.43 -7.47 -18.42
C GLY A 177 23.12 -6.91 -19.66
N ASN A 178 23.05 -7.60 -20.80
CA ASN A 178 23.57 -7.14 -22.08
C ASN A 178 22.47 -6.51 -22.95
N GLY A 179 21.23 -6.42 -22.43
CA GLY A 179 20.07 -5.96 -23.19
C GLY A 179 19.56 -6.99 -24.20
N LYS A 180 19.96 -8.26 -24.11
CA LYS A 180 19.43 -9.33 -24.95
C LYS A 180 18.11 -9.82 -24.37
N MET A 181 17.10 -9.96 -25.22
CA MET A 181 15.83 -10.57 -24.85
C MET A 181 16.04 -12.05 -24.48
N ILE A 182 15.56 -12.44 -23.31
CA ILE A 182 15.60 -13.83 -22.80
C ILE A 182 14.22 -14.46 -22.68
N TYR A 183 13.16 -13.67 -22.67
CA TYR A 183 11.76 -14.14 -22.64
C TYR A 183 10.81 -13.05 -23.13
N GLY A 184 9.65 -13.48 -23.64
CA GLY A 184 8.58 -12.61 -24.12
C GLY A 184 8.49 -12.53 -25.64
N GLU A 185 7.57 -11.67 -26.08
CA GLU A 185 7.34 -11.29 -27.48
C GLU A 185 7.79 -9.84 -27.73
#